data_AF-A0A1X7M7T4-F1
#
_entry.id   AF-A0A1X7M7T4-F1
#
_cell.length_a   1.000
_cell.length_b   1.000
_cell.length_c   1.000
_cell.angle_alpha   90.00
_cell.angle_beta   90.00
_cell.angle_gamma   90.00
#
_symmetry.space_group_name_H-M   'P 1'
#
loop_
_entity.id
_entity.type
_entity.pdbx_description
1 polymer ?
#
loop_
_entity_poly.entity_id
_entity_poly.type
_entity_poly.pdbx_seq_one_letter_code
_entity_poly.pdbx_strand_id
1 'polypeptide(L)'
;MPKPKVEGGLSKPISFRLSHADREAYLEKVRLSGRTQSEFFRDAVLTNRTQVVARPIASADRKRLLYVFNKTSNNLNQLAHRANSEHKRGKLSEATYEQLLDQLQMISRYLKATLGNVD
;
A
#
# COMPACT_ATOMS: atom_id res chain seq x y z
N MET A 1 -19.47 -35.30 -40.42
CA MET A 1 -19.75 -35.41 -38.97
C MET A 1 -18.53 -34.94 -38.19
N PRO A 2 -18.61 -33.88 -37.36
CA PRO A 2 -17.53 -33.55 -36.43
C PRO A 2 -17.43 -34.63 -35.34
N LYS A 3 -16.20 -35.07 -35.04
CA LYS A 3 -15.94 -36.11 -34.02
C LYS A 3 -16.39 -35.62 -32.64
N PRO A 4 -16.98 -36.50 -31.80
CA PRO A 4 -17.39 -36.13 -30.44
C PRO A 4 -16.16 -35.72 -29.61
N LYS A 5 -16.31 -34.64 -28.83
CA LYS A 5 -15.29 -34.21 -27.87
C LYS A 5 -15.16 -35.27 -26.79
N VAL A 6 -13.95 -35.80 -26.62
CA VAL A 6 -13.61 -36.69 -25.50
C VAL A 6 -13.64 -35.85 -24.22
N GLU A 7 -14.57 -36.12 -23.31
CA GLU A 7 -14.56 -35.51 -21.97
C GLU A 7 -13.24 -35.89 -21.28
N GLY A 8 -12.45 -34.89 -20.91
CA GLY A 8 -11.11 -35.06 -20.32
C GLY A 8 -9.92 -34.78 -21.25
N GLY A 9 -10.13 -34.51 -22.54
CA GLY A 9 -9.06 -34.14 -23.48
C GLY A 9 -8.61 -32.66 -23.34
N LEU A 10 -7.34 -32.38 -23.63
CA LEU A 10 -6.81 -31.01 -23.72
C LEU A 10 -7.57 -30.21 -24.81
N SER A 11 -7.94 -28.97 -24.51
CA SER A 11 -8.68 -28.09 -25.42
C SER A 11 -7.73 -27.28 -26.33
N LYS A 12 -8.23 -26.20 -26.95
CA LYS A 12 -7.44 -25.38 -27.90
C LYS A 12 -6.17 -24.81 -27.22
N PRO A 13 -5.04 -24.70 -27.93
CA PRO A 13 -3.80 -24.19 -27.37
C PRO A 13 -3.91 -22.71 -26.98
N ILE A 14 -3.30 -22.34 -25.86
CA ILE A 14 -3.06 -20.95 -25.45
C ILE A 14 -1.65 -20.59 -25.91
N SER A 15 -1.50 -19.48 -26.63
CA SER A 15 -0.20 -19.03 -27.14
C SER A 15 -0.06 -17.51 -27.06
N PHE A 16 1.17 -17.05 -26.90
CA PHE A 16 1.55 -15.64 -26.90
C PHE A 16 2.93 -15.51 -27.56
N ARG A 17 3.24 -14.32 -28.06
CA ARG A 17 4.52 -14.03 -28.71
C ARG A 17 5.54 -13.60 -27.67
N LEU A 18 6.78 -14.05 -27.87
CA LEU A 18 7.94 -13.66 -27.08
C LEU A 18 8.96 -12.98 -27.99
N SER A 19 9.75 -12.06 -27.43
CA SER A 19 10.98 -11.61 -28.08
C SER A 19 11.94 -12.80 -28.23
N HIS A 20 12.95 -12.65 -29.10
CA HIS A 20 13.96 -13.71 -29.24
C HIS A 20 14.65 -14.01 -27.91
N ALA A 21 15.06 -12.98 -27.17
CA ALA A 21 15.73 -13.15 -25.87
C ALA A 21 14.84 -13.86 -24.85
N ASP A 22 13.57 -13.48 -24.76
CA ASP A 22 12.63 -14.10 -23.81
C ASP A 22 12.30 -15.54 -24.19
N ARG A 23 12.26 -15.84 -25.49
CA ARG A 23 12.05 -17.20 -25.99
C ARG A 23 13.22 -18.12 -25.61
N GLU A 24 14.46 -17.66 -25.77
CA GLU A 24 15.65 -18.42 -25.35
C GLU A 24 15.65 -18.66 -23.83
N ALA A 25 15.37 -17.63 -23.05
CA ALA A 25 15.25 -17.75 -21.59
C ALA A 25 14.12 -18.72 -21.17
N TYR A 26 13.00 -18.73 -21.89
CA TYR A 26 11.91 -19.68 -21.67
C TYR A 26 12.34 -21.11 -22.01
N LEU A 27 12.99 -21.33 -23.15
CA LEU A 27 13.45 -22.65 -23.58
C LEU A 27 14.48 -23.25 -22.62
N GLU A 28 15.38 -22.44 -22.07
CA GLU A 28 16.35 -22.91 -21.09
C GLU A 28 15.66 -23.37 -19.79
N LYS A 29 14.65 -22.63 -19.31
CA LYS A 29 13.86 -23.06 -18.15
C LYS A 29 13.11 -24.37 -18.42
N VAL A 30 12.55 -24.53 -19.62
CA VAL A 30 11.89 -25.79 -20.02
C VAL A 30 12.91 -26.92 -20.02
N ARG A 31 14.09 -26.73 -20.62
CA ARG A 31 15.18 -27.72 -20.67
C ARG A 31 15.61 -28.15 -19.27
N LEU A 32 15.86 -27.19 -18.38
CA LEU A 32 16.25 -27.45 -16.98
C LEU A 32 15.15 -28.16 -16.18
N SER A 33 13.88 -27.95 -16.52
CA SER A 33 12.75 -28.59 -15.84
C SER A 33 12.55 -30.06 -16.20
N GLY A 34 13.15 -30.54 -17.30
CA GLY A 34 12.93 -31.89 -17.82
C GLY A 34 11.51 -32.14 -18.36
N ARG A 35 10.68 -31.11 -18.51
CA ARG A 35 9.30 -31.20 -18.99
C ARG A 35 9.17 -30.76 -20.45
N THR A 36 8.08 -31.15 -21.09
CA THR A 36 7.69 -30.51 -22.36
C THR A 36 7.29 -29.05 -22.13
N GLN A 37 7.39 -28.21 -23.16
CA GLN A 37 6.98 -26.80 -23.09
C GLN A 37 5.53 -26.65 -22.58
N SER A 38 4.61 -27.50 -23.08
CA SER A 38 3.20 -27.47 -22.70
C SER A 38 2.97 -27.85 -21.23
N GLU A 39 3.71 -28.83 -20.70
CA GLU A 39 3.63 -29.21 -19.29
C GLU A 39 4.22 -28.14 -18.39
N PHE A 40 5.40 -27.61 -18.75
CA PHE A 40 6.05 -26.54 -18.02
C PHE A 40 5.16 -25.30 -17.94
N PHE A 41 4.57 -24.87 -19.06
CA PHE A 41 3.69 -23.71 -19.09
C PHE A 41 2.39 -23.95 -18.32
N ARG A 42 1.78 -25.13 -18.48
CA ARG A 42 0.55 -25.48 -17.76
C ARG A 42 0.77 -25.49 -16.24
N ASP A 43 1.86 -26.09 -15.78
CA ASP A 43 2.25 -26.09 -14.37
C ASP A 43 2.50 -24.65 -13.90
N ALA A 44 3.38 -23.92 -14.58
CA ALA A 44 3.73 -22.55 -14.22
C ALA A 44 2.53 -21.59 -14.15
N VAL A 45 1.50 -21.76 -14.99
CA VAL A 45 0.29 -20.93 -15.00
C VAL A 45 -0.76 -21.41 -13.99
N LEU A 46 -1.05 -22.71 -13.95
CA LEU A 46 -2.14 -23.25 -13.13
C LEU A 46 -1.75 -23.45 -11.67
N THR A 47 -0.49 -23.76 -11.40
CA THR A 47 0.03 -23.92 -10.04
C THR A 47 0.76 -22.67 -9.57
N ASN A 48 0.67 -21.56 -10.30
CA ASN A 48 1.42 -20.34 -10.03
C ASN A 48 1.21 -19.88 -8.58
N ARG A 49 2.20 -20.14 -7.71
CA ARG A 49 2.19 -19.75 -6.30
C ARG A 49 2.60 -18.29 -6.08
N THR A 50 2.67 -17.49 -7.13
CA THR A 50 3.06 -16.09 -7.01
C THR A 50 1.97 -15.32 -6.28
N GLN A 51 2.14 -15.16 -4.97
CA GLN A 51 1.35 -14.22 -4.17
C GLN A 51 1.77 -12.81 -4.58
N VAL A 52 0.94 -12.15 -5.38
CA VAL A 52 1.09 -10.70 -5.57
C VAL A 52 0.63 -10.07 -4.26
N VAL A 53 1.58 -9.83 -3.34
CA VAL A 53 1.33 -9.02 -2.16
C VAL A 53 1.19 -7.57 -2.65
N ALA A 54 -0.02 -7.20 -3.04
CA ALA A 54 -0.35 -5.80 -3.28
C ALA A 54 -0.02 -5.04 -1.98
N ARG A 55 0.76 -3.97 -2.07
CA ARG A 55 0.91 -3.06 -0.92
C ARG A 55 -0.49 -2.64 -0.51
N PRO A 56 -0.89 -2.79 0.76
CA PRO A 56 -2.21 -2.35 1.20
C PRO A 56 -2.38 -0.89 0.80
N ILE A 57 -3.30 -0.65 -0.13
CA ILE A 57 -3.66 0.70 -0.56
C ILE A 57 -4.39 1.28 0.64
N ALA A 58 -3.79 2.27 1.29
CA ALA A 58 -4.45 3.00 2.37
C ALA A 58 -5.85 3.39 1.90
N SER A 59 -6.87 3.01 2.68
CA SER A 59 -8.27 3.29 2.39
C SER A 59 -8.45 4.79 2.11
N ALA A 60 -9.48 5.13 1.32
CA ALA A 60 -9.81 6.53 1.07
C ALA A 60 -10.00 7.30 2.40
N ASP A 61 -10.55 6.62 3.40
CA ASP A 61 -10.75 7.13 4.75
C ASP A 61 -9.43 7.38 5.48
N ARG A 62 -8.47 6.45 5.43
CA ARG A 62 -7.13 6.64 6.00
C ARG A 62 -6.40 7.82 5.36
N LYS A 63 -6.50 8.00 4.04
CA LYS A 63 -5.93 9.16 3.34
C LYS A 63 -6.58 10.48 3.77
N ARG A 64 -7.91 10.50 3.86
CA ARG A 64 -8.66 11.68 4.31
C ARG A 64 -8.34 12.02 5.77
N LEU A 65 -8.21 11.02 6.62
CA LEU A 65 -7.84 11.20 8.03
C LEU A 65 -6.44 11.79 8.16
N LEU A 66 -5.44 11.26 7.44
CA LEU A 66 -4.09 11.81 7.42
C LEU A 66 -4.07 13.27 6.94
N TYR A 67 -4.88 13.60 5.94
CA TYR A 67 -5.01 14.99 5.47
C TYR A 67 -5.54 15.92 6.55
N VAL A 68 -6.65 15.56 7.20
CA VAL A 68 -7.25 16.37 8.28
C VAL A 68 -6.28 16.48 9.45
N PHE A 69 -5.64 15.39 9.84
CA PHE A 69 -4.64 15.35 10.92
C PHE A 69 -3.49 16.33 10.66
N ASN A 70 -2.94 16.34 9.44
CA ASN A 70 -1.85 17.25 9.08
C ASN A 70 -2.29 18.71 9.15
N LYS A 71 -3.51 19.03 8.69
CA LYS A 71 -4.06 20.38 8.80
C LYS A 71 -4.22 20.82 10.25
N THR A 72 -4.78 19.96 11.09
CA THR A 72 -4.95 20.24 12.52
C THR A 72 -3.60 20.42 13.23
N SER A 73 -2.62 19.53 12.96
CA SER A 73 -1.28 19.62 13.56
C SER A 73 -0.57 20.93 13.21
N ASN A 74 -0.70 21.39 11.97
CA ASN A 74 -0.15 22.68 11.55
C ASN A 74 -0.83 23.85 12.27
N ASN A 75 -2.15 23.81 12.44
CA ASN A 75 -2.87 24.84 13.18
C ASN A 75 -2.46 24.87 14.66
N LEU A 76 -2.27 23.70 15.31
CA LEU A 76 -1.78 23.62 16.68
C LEU A 76 -0.38 24.24 16.81
N ASN A 77 0.53 23.95 15.87
CA ASN A 77 1.87 24.57 15.85
C ASN A 77 1.79 26.10 15.71
N GLN A 78 0.91 26.60 14.84
CA GLN A 78 0.71 28.05 14.69
C GLN A 78 0.20 28.70 15.97
N LEU A 79 -0.74 28.05 16.67
CA LEU A 79 -1.24 28.52 17.97
C LEU A 79 -0.11 28.53 19.01
N ALA A 80 0.71 27.48 19.08
CA ALA A 80 1.86 27.43 19.99
C ALA A 80 2.88 28.54 19.72
N HIS A 81 3.20 28.79 18.44
CA HIS A 81 4.09 29.89 18.05
C HIS A 81 3.52 31.26 18.42
N ARG A 82 2.22 31.48 18.20
CA ARG A 82 1.55 32.73 18.57
C ARG A 82 1.54 32.93 20.08
N ALA A 83 1.23 31.89 20.84
CA ALA A 83 1.24 31.92 22.30
C ALA A 83 2.61 32.29 22.86
N ASN A 84 3.68 31.66 22.35
CA ASN A 84 5.06 31.99 22.73
C ASN A 84 5.41 33.46 22.43
N SER A 85 5.00 33.97 21.25
CA SER A 85 5.22 35.37 20.89
C SER A 85 4.51 36.34 21.84
N GLU A 86 3.24 36.08 22.15
CA GLU A 86 2.46 36.96 23.04
C GLU A 86 2.91 36.86 24.50
N HIS A 87 3.37 35.69 24.96
CA HIS A 87 4.00 35.51 26.27
C HIS A 87 5.30 36.31 26.38
N LYS A 88 6.20 36.22 25.39
CA LYS A 88 7.43 37.05 25.33
C LYS A 88 7.17 38.55 25.30
N ARG A 89 5.99 38.97 24.83
CA ARG A 89 5.54 40.38 24.82
C ARG A 89 4.83 40.79 26.11
N GLY A 90 4.76 39.92 27.11
CA GLY A 90 4.12 40.17 28.40
C GLY A 90 2.58 40.23 28.35
N LYS A 91 1.97 39.84 27.23
CA LYS A 91 0.50 39.87 27.04
C LYS A 91 -0.20 38.60 27.52
N LEU A 92 0.58 37.54 27.74
CA LEU A 92 0.13 36.26 28.28
C LEU A 92 0.94 36.00 29.55
N SER A 93 0.25 35.80 30.67
CA SER A 93 0.88 35.36 31.91
C SER A 93 1.50 33.98 31.72
N GLU A 94 2.56 33.67 32.48
CA GLU A 94 3.20 32.35 32.48
C GLU A 94 2.18 31.24 32.72
N ALA A 95 1.34 31.36 33.76
CA ALA A 95 0.34 30.36 34.10
C ALA A 95 -0.64 30.07 32.95
N THR A 96 -1.10 31.11 32.24
CA THR A 96 -2.02 30.93 31.09
C THR A 96 -1.27 30.36 29.88
N TYR A 97 0.00 30.72 29.69
CA TYR A 97 0.84 30.19 28.63
C TYR A 97 1.10 28.69 28.80
N GLU A 98 1.50 28.26 30.00
CA GLU A 98 1.72 26.85 30.34
C GLU A 98 0.45 26.02 30.18
N GLN A 99 -0.69 26.49 30.70
CA GLN A 99 -1.99 25.82 30.53
C GLN A 99 -2.36 25.65 29.05
N LEU A 100 -2.11 26.66 28.23
CA LEU A 100 -2.39 26.60 26.80
C LEU A 100 -1.48 25.58 26.10
N LEU A 101 -0.19 25.55 26.43
CA LEU A 101 0.74 24.56 25.88
C LEU A 101 0.33 23.12 26.25
N ASP A 102 -0.06 22.89 27.50
CA ASP A 102 -0.52 21.59 27.97
C ASP A 102 -1.75 21.12 27.18
N GLN A 103 -2.73 22.01 26.96
CA GLN A 103 -3.91 21.70 26.15
C GLN A 103 -3.56 21.37 24.70
N LEU A 104 -2.68 22.16 24.06
CA LEU A 104 -2.23 21.90 22.69
C LEU A 104 -1.49 20.56 22.59
N GLN A 105 -0.65 20.24 23.58
CA GLN A 105 0.08 18.97 23.64
C GLN A 105 -0.87 17.79 23.85
N MET A 106 -1.86 17.93 24.73
CA MET A 106 -2.90 16.93 24.97
C MET A 106 -3.69 16.62 23.68
N ILE A 107 -4.13 17.65 22.95
CA ILE A 107 -4.83 17.48 21.67
C ILE A 107 -3.93 16.75 20.65
N SER A 108 -2.65 17.12 20.56
CA SER A 108 -1.69 16.46 19.65
C SER A 108 -1.52 14.97 19.99
N ARG A 109 -1.46 14.62 21.28
CA ARG A 109 -1.36 13.22 21.73
C ARG A 109 -2.62 12.42 21.36
N TYR A 110 -3.81 12.95 21.60
CA TYR A 110 -5.06 12.28 21.23
C TYR A 110 -5.16 12.05 19.71
N LEU A 111 -4.83 13.06 18.92
CA LEU A 111 -4.83 12.94 17.46
C LEU A 111 -3.82 11.89 16.96
N LYS A 112 -2.65 11.76 17.60
CA LYS A 112 -1.64 10.75 17.22
C LYS A 112 -2.09 9.35 17.60
N ALA A 113 -2.74 9.19 18.75
CA ALA A 113 -3.26 7.91 19.21
C ALA A 113 -4.36 7.36 18.27
N THR A 114 -5.20 8.23 17.70
CA THR A 114 -6.26 7.79 16.77
C THR A 114 -5.71 7.24 15.45
N LEU A 115 -4.53 7.69 14.98
CA LEU A 115 -3.91 7.16 13.77
C LEU A 115 -3.51 5.68 13.88
N GLY A 116 -3.26 5.17 15.09
CA GLY A 116 -2.96 3.75 15.32
C GLY A 116 -4.19 2.85 15.29
N ASN A 117 -5.40 3.43 15.32
CA ASN A 117 -6.67 2.71 15.36
C ASN A 117 -7.41 2.72 14.01
N VAL A 118 -6.77 3.22 12.95
CA VAL A 118 -7.37 3.33 11.61
C VAL A 118 -6.56 2.51 10.62
N ASP A 119 -7.15 1.38 10.21
CA ASP A 119 -6.73 0.39 9.19
C ASP A 119 -5.21 0.25 8.91
#